data_AF-A0ABD1M476-F1
#
_entry.id   AF-A0ABD1M476-F1
#
_cell.length_a   1.000
_cell.length_b   1.000
_cell.length_c   1.000
_cell.angle_alpha   90.00
_cell.angle_beta   90.00
_cell.angle_gamma   90.00
#
_symmetry.space_group_name_H-M   'P 1'
#
loop_
_entity.id
_entity.type
_entity.pdbx_description
1 polymer ?
#
loop_
_entity_poly.entity_id
_entity_poly.type
_entity_poly.pdbx_seq_one_letter_code
_entity_poly.pdbx_strand_id
1 'polypeptide(L)'
;MKKYTGGREIVRPGVTQFATQFLQLQAIVQQKQGLRNMFNSEEFRRSKFGREKNGLAYEARQIIIGSDFWSKANDILKVYEPLVKVLRLVDGDEKPTMGFIYEAVDRAKQSIQKTSRYYSQYQEIIDKRWRFMHSDLHSAGYFLNPQFQYGVEHGSDVYQETFEGTKNVILRLERNMDDQIKALNSLVLFKDKDETFATPQAQRVWSRMNPGKYNFFISL
;
A
#
# COMPACT_ATOMS: atom_id res chain seq x y z
N MET A 1 -29.28 -1.96 15.40
CA MET A 1 -27.90 -1.69 14.91
C MET A 1 -27.49 -0.24 15.11
N LYS A 2 -28.11 0.76 14.47
CA LYS A 2 -27.72 2.20 14.58
C LYS A 2 -27.53 2.72 16.02
N LYS A 3 -28.43 2.35 16.95
CA LYS A 3 -28.33 2.65 18.40
C LYS A 3 -26.98 2.23 19.00
N TYR A 4 -26.45 1.08 18.58
CA TYR A 4 -25.25 0.46 19.16
C TYR A 4 -23.96 0.82 18.42
N THR A 5 -24.06 1.37 17.21
CA THR A 5 -22.91 1.83 16.41
C THR A 5 -22.75 3.35 16.43
N GLY A 6 -23.52 4.06 17.25
CA GLY A 6 -23.52 5.53 17.28
C GLY A 6 -23.89 6.15 15.93
N GLY A 7 -24.79 5.51 15.18
CA GLY A 7 -25.19 5.95 13.84
C GLY A 7 -24.18 5.66 12.73
N ARG A 8 -22.99 5.13 13.04
CA ARG A 8 -21.98 4.80 12.03
C ARG A 8 -22.46 3.64 11.15
N GLU A 9 -22.33 3.83 9.84
CA GLU A 9 -22.59 2.79 8.86
C GLU A 9 -21.41 1.80 8.78
N ILE A 10 -21.76 0.51 8.80
CA ILE A 10 -20.82 -0.60 8.68
C ILE A 10 -20.49 -0.88 7.20
N VAL A 11 -21.43 -0.56 6.31
CA VAL A 11 -21.22 -0.61 4.87
C VAL A 11 -20.87 0.79 4.41
N ARG A 12 -19.62 0.97 3.95
CA ARG A 12 -19.19 2.20 3.28
C ARG A 12 -18.83 1.84 1.83
N PRO A 13 -19.54 2.35 0.83
CA PRO A 13 -19.10 2.24 -0.56
C PRO A 13 -17.75 2.96 -0.70
N GLY A 14 -16.73 2.25 -1.18
CA GLY A 14 -15.46 2.84 -1.59
C GLY A 14 -15.44 3.09 -3.10
N VAL A 15 -14.50 3.92 -3.57
CA VAL A 15 -14.33 4.23 -5.01
C VAL A 15 -13.98 2.99 -5.82
N THR A 16 -13.23 2.05 -5.23
CA THR A 16 -12.89 0.75 -5.85
C THR A 16 -13.48 -0.42 -5.04
N GLN A 17 -13.74 -1.54 -5.71
CA GLN A 17 -14.27 -2.75 -5.07
C GLN A 17 -13.33 -3.28 -3.97
N PHE A 18 -12.01 -3.19 -4.16
CA PHE A 18 -11.01 -3.62 -3.17
C PHE A 18 -10.99 -2.73 -1.93
N ALA A 19 -10.99 -1.40 -2.10
CA ALA A 19 -11.09 -0.47 -0.98
C ALA A 19 -12.40 -0.66 -0.22
N THR A 20 -13.50 -0.95 -0.93
CA THR A 20 -14.81 -1.20 -0.34
C THR A 20 -14.78 -2.38 0.64
N GLN A 21 -14.25 -3.54 0.24
CA GLN A 21 -14.18 -4.72 1.11
C GLN A 21 -13.30 -4.49 2.35
N PHE A 22 -12.14 -3.85 2.17
CA PHE A 22 -11.25 -3.49 3.28
C PHE A 22 -11.93 -2.53 4.27
N LEU A 23 -12.53 -1.45 3.77
CA LEU A 23 -13.21 -0.44 4.61
C LEU A 23 -14.41 -1.03 5.36
N GLN A 24 -15.14 -1.96 4.73
CA GLN A 24 -16.22 -2.69 5.40
C GLN A 24 -15.70 -3.55 6.55
N LEU A 25 -14.68 -4.37 6.31
CA LEU A 25 -14.09 -5.21 7.37
C LEU A 25 -13.53 -4.34 8.51
N GLN A 26 -12.88 -3.23 8.17
CA GLN A 26 -12.37 -2.28 9.15
C GLN A 26 -13.49 -1.66 9.97
N ALA A 27 -14.57 -1.22 9.34
CA ALA A 27 -15.74 -0.67 10.03
C ALA A 27 -16.39 -1.70 10.96
N ILE A 28 -16.51 -2.96 10.54
CA ILE A 28 -17.00 -4.06 11.40
C ILE A 28 -16.11 -4.21 12.63
N VAL A 29 -14.78 -4.27 12.45
CA VAL A 29 -13.81 -4.42 13.55
C VAL A 29 -13.86 -3.24 14.52
N GLN A 30 -13.95 -2.00 14.02
CA GLN A 30 -14.12 -0.80 14.85
C GLN A 30 -15.42 -0.81 15.67
N GLN A 31 -16.46 -1.48 15.18
CA GLN A 31 -17.76 -1.61 15.85
C GLN A 31 -17.88 -2.88 16.71
N LYS A 32 -16.80 -3.63 16.94
CA LYS A 32 -16.79 -4.89 17.70
C LYS A 32 -17.61 -4.81 19.00
N GLN A 33 -17.34 -3.82 19.85
CA GLN A 33 -18.03 -3.70 21.13
C GLN A 33 -19.51 -3.32 20.95
N GLY A 34 -19.82 -2.40 20.04
CA GLY A 34 -21.19 -2.02 19.71
C GLY A 34 -22.01 -3.22 19.22
N LEU A 35 -21.44 -4.01 18.32
CA LEU A 35 -22.07 -5.24 17.80
C LEU A 35 -22.27 -6.28 18.91
N ARG A 36 -21.27 -6.52 19.77
CA ARG A 36 -21.42 -7.42 20.92
C ARG A 36 -22.52 -6.96 21.88
N ASN A 37 -22.57 -5.67 22.19
CA ASN A 37 -23.62 -5.09 23.03
C ASN A 37 -25.01 -5.26 22.39
N MET A 38 -25.12 -5.06 21.07
CA MET A 38 -26.38 -5.28 20.35
C MET A 38 -26.86 -6.72 20.49
N PHE A 39 -26.01 -7.71 20.22
CA PHE A 39 -26.39 -9.12 20.26
C PHE A 39 -26.64 -9.66 21.68
N ASN A 40 -26.09 -8.99 22.70
CA ASN A 40 -26.33 -9.31 24.11
C ASN A 40 -27.45 -8.48 24.75
N SER A 41 -28.02 -7.52 24.03
CA SER A 41 -29.11 -6.68 24.55
C SER A 41 -30.39 -7.47 24.82
N GLU A 42 -31.15 -7.02 25.81
CA GLU A 42 -32.43 -7.65 26.15
C GLU A 42 -33.43 -7.51 25.00
N GLU A 43 -33.39 -6.37 24.29
CA GLU A 43 -34.21 -6.12 23.10
C GLU A 43 -33.94 -7.17 22.01
N PHE A 44 -32.66 -7.48 21.74
CA PHE A 44 -32.31 -8.51 20.75
C PHE A 44 -32.75 -9.90 21.23
N ARG A 45 -32.45 -10.28 22.48
CA ARG A 45 -32.80 -11.59 23.04
C ARG A 45 -34.31 -11.86 23.05
N ARG A 46 -35.13 -10.83 23.29
CA ARG A 46 -36.60 -10.94 23.29
C ARG A 46 -37.21 -10.98 21.89
N SER A 47 -36.50 -10.47 20.88
CA SER A 47 -36.97 -10.42 19.49
C SER A 47 -37.14 -11.81 18.87
N LYS A 48 -37.84 -11.89 17.73
CA LYS A 48 -37.99 -13.14 16.97
C LYS A 48 -36.62 -13.77 16.63
N PHE A 49 -35.68 -12.93 16.19
CA PHE A 49 -34.34 -13.34 15.77
C PHE A 49 -33.45 -13.81 16.93
N GLY A 50 -33.64 -13.26 18.13
CA GLY A 50 -32.85 -13.65 19.30
C GLY A 50 -33.27 -15.00 19.91
N ARG A 51 -34.48 -15.46 19.60
CA ARG A 51 -35.03 -16.76 20.03
C ARG A 51 -34.71 -17.90 19.07
N GLU A 52 -34.32 -17.58 17.84
CA GLU A 52 -33.88 -18.56 16.84
C GLU A 52 -32.63 -19.30 17.35
N LYS A 53 -32.61 -20.63 17.17
CA LYS A 53 -31.48 -21.50 17.54
C LYS A 53 -30.66 -21.96 16.33
N ASN A 54 -31.05 -21.55 15.13
CA ASN A 54 -30.42 -21.83 13.85
C ASN A 54 -30.71 -20.68 12.87
N GLY A 55 -30.08 -20.71 11.70
CA GLY A 55 -30.24 -19.67 10.69
C GLY A 55 -29.34 -18.45 10.90
N LEU A 56 -29.46 -17.50 9.98
CA LEU A 56 -28.49 -16.40 9.82
C LEU A 56 -28.34 -15.52 11.06
N ALA A 57 -29.42 -15.23 11.78
CA ALA A 57 -29.35 -14.39 12.98
C ALA A 57 -28.61 -15.09 14.13
N TYR A 58 -28.84 -16.39 14.29
CA TYR A 58 -28.13 -17.21 15.26
C TYR A 58 -26.65 -17.33 14.90
N GLU A 59 -26.32 -17.63 13.64
CA GLU A 59 -24.93 -17.73 13.15
C GLU A 59 -24.17 -16.41 13.30
N ALA A 60 -24.78 -15.28 12.89
CA ALA A 60 -24.19 -13.96 13.05
C ALA A 60 -23.90 -13.64 14.52
N ARG A 61 -24.79 -14.02 15.44
CA ARG A 61 -24.54 -13.88 16.88
C ARG A 61 -23.32 -14.70 17.31
N GLN A 62 -23.22 -15.97 16.89
CA GLN A 62 -22.08 -16.82 17.26
C GLN A 62 -20.75 -16.22 16.76
N ILE A 63 -20.72 -15.72 15.53
CA ILE A 63 -19.56 -15.06 14.93
C ILE A 63 -19.15 -13.81 15.74
N ILE A 64 -20.11 -12.93 16.05
CA ILE A 64 -19.85 -11.66 16.74
C ILE A 64 -19.43 -11.86 18.20
N ILE A 65 -20.04 -12.82 18.88
CA ILE A 65 -19.70 -13.13 20.28
C ILE A 65 -18.37 -13.88 20.36
N GLY A 66 -18.11 -14.82 19.45
CA GLY A 66 -16.85 -15.56 19.35
C GLY A 66 -15.62 -14.66 19.22
N SER A 67 -14.44 -15.19 19.55
CA SER A 67 -13.17 -14.46 19.43
C SER A 67 -12.50 -14.65 18.07
N ASP A 68 -12.69 -15.82 17.45
CA ASP A 68 -12.00 -16.28 16.23
C ASP A 68 -12.16 -15.30 15.05
N PHE A 69 -13.40 -14.88 14.76
CA PHE A 69 -13.69 -13.90 13.72
C PHE A 69 -12.88 -12.62 13.91
N TRP A 70 -12.85 -12.07 15.12
CA TRP A 70 -12.13 -10.82 15.39
C TRP A 70 -10.64 -10.98 15.27
N SER A 71 -10.07 -12.10 15.70
CA SER A 71 -8.64 -12.36 15.54
C SER A 71 -8.28 -12.39 14.06
N LYS A 72 -8.99 -13.23 13.28
CA LYS A 72 -8.78 -13.36 11.84
C LYS A 72 -8.99 -12.05 11.08
N ALA A 73 -10.04 -11.30 11.42
CA ALA A 73 -10.32 -10.01 10.82
C ALA A 73 -9.19 -9.00 11.08
N ASN A 74 -8.66 -8.94 12.30
CA ASN A 74 -7.52 -8.08 12.62
C ASN A 74 -6.26 -8.50 11.87
N ASP A 75 -6.00 -9.80 11.76
CA ASP A 75 -4.82 -10.31 11.02
C ASP A 75 -4.92 -9.96 9.52
N ILE A 76 -6.10 -10.11 8.92
CA ILE A 76 -6.34 -9.70 7.53
C ILE A 76 -6.13 -8.19 7.36
N LEU A 77 -6.66 -7.37 8.26
CA LEU A 77 -6.51 -5.92 8.18
C LEU A 77 -5.05 -5.48 8.25
N LYS A 78 -4.22 -6.11 9.10
CA LYS A 78 -2.78 -5.81 9.20
C LYS A 78 -2.03 -6.10 7.89
N VAL A 79 -2.44 -7.13 7.16
CA VAL A 79 -1.82 -7.48 5.86
C VAL A 79 -2.33 -6.58 4.74
N TYR A 80 -3.63 -6.28 4.72
CA TYR A 80 -4.25 -5.50 3.65
C TYR A 80 -3.96 -4.00 3.75
N GLU A 81 -3.88 -3.43 4.96
CA GLU A 81 -3.66 -2.00 5.16
C GLU A 81 -2.44 -1.44 4.41
N PRO A 82 -1.23 -2.03 4.49
CA PRO A 82 -0.09 -1.55 3.73
C PRO A 82 -0.31 -1.64 2.20
N LEU A 83 -1.01 -2.67 1.71
CA LEU A 83 -1.31 -2.81 0.29
C LEU A 83 -2.31 -1.74 -0.20
N VAL A 84 -3.33 -1.45 0.61
CA VAL A 84 -4.29 -0.36 0.31
C VAL A 84 -3.59 0.99 0.29
N LYS A 85 -2.57 1.21 1.13
CA LYS A 85 -1.74 2.44 1.08
C LYS A 85 -0.95 2.54 -0.22
N VAL A 86 -0.41 1.44 -0.74
CA VAL A 86 0.25 1.41 -2.05
C VAL A 86 -0.74 1.73 -3.17
N LEU A 87 -1.93 1.11 -3.15
CA LEU A 87 -2.97 1.37 -4.15
C LEU A 87 -3.43 2.83 -4.14
N ARG A 88 -3.67 3.40 -2.95
CA ARG A 88 -4.01 4.82 -2.81
C ARG A 88 -2.90 5.76 -3.30
N LEU A 89 -1.63 5.36 -3.16
CA LEU A 89 -0.53 6.13 -3.69
C LEU A 89 -0.64 6.20 -5.21
N VAL A 90 -0.81 5.07 -5.90
CA VAL A 90 -0.84 5.02 -7.38
C VAL A 90 -2.13 5.57 -7.99
N ASP A 91 -3.25 5.49 -7.27
CA ASP A 91 -4.54 6.06 -7.67
C ASP A 91 -4.58 7.59 -7.46
N GLY A 92 -3.57 8.18 -6.82
CA GLY A 92 -3.50 9.62 -6.57
C GLY A 92 -3.09 10.40 -7.82
N ASP A 93 -4.01 11.17 -8.40
CA ASP A 93 -3.76 12.00 -9.59
C ASP A 93 -2.94 13.28 -9.32
N GLU A 94 -2.71 13.62 -8.05
CA GLU A 94 -2.09 14.91 -7.68
C GLU A 94 -0.59 14.99 -8.01
N LYS A 95 0.14 13.86 -8.05
CA LYS A 95 1.61 13.86 -8.15
C LYS A 95 2.13 12.67 -8.97
N PRO A 96 3.33 12.78 -9.58
CA PRO A 96 3.98 11.64 -10.23
C PRO A 96 4.31 10.52 -9.22
N THR A 97 3.64 9.37 -9.34
CA THR A 97 3.74 8.24 -8.41
C THR A 97 4.77 7.20 -8.82
N MET A 98 5.15 7.15 -10.11
CA MET A 98 6.09 6.16 -10.65
C MET A 98 7.43 6.13 -9.92
N GLY A 99 7.93 7.28 -9.45
CA GLY A 99 9.19 7.35 -8.72
C GLY A 99 9.13 6.92 -7.25
N PHE A 100 7.97 6.50 -6.75
CA PHE A 100 7.76 6.13 -5.34
C PHE A 100 7.29 4.68 -5.17
N ILE A 101 6.88 4.02 -6.25
CA ILE A 101 6.16 2.75 -6.17
C ILE A 101 7.02 1.61 -5.61
N TYR A 102 8.31 1.57 -5.95
CA TYR A 102 9.27 0.59 -5.42
C TYR A 102 9.36 0.68 -3.90
N GLU A 103 9.64 1.88 -3.37
CA GLU A 103 9.72 2.12 -1.93
C GLU A 103 8.39 1.79 -1.23
N ALA A 104 7.26 2.14 -1.84
CA ALA A 104 5.95 1.88 -1.26
C ALA A 104 5.67 0.37 -1.15
N VAL A 105 6.00 -0.40 -2.20
CA VAL A 105 5.87 -1.87 -2.21
C VAL A 105 6.82 -2.50 -1.21
N ASP A 106 8.07 -2.04 -1.12
CA ASP A 106 9.04 -2.56 -0.16
C ASP A 106 8.60 -2.32 1.29
N ARG A 107 8.18 -1.09 1.63
CA ARG A 107 7.59 -0.79 2.95
C ARG A 107 6.36 -1.63 3.25
N ALA A 108 5.53 -1.91 2.24
CA ALA A 108 4.38 -2.79 2.43
C ALA A 108 4.81 -4.22 2.77
N LYS A 109 5.79 -4.77 2.05
CA LYS A 109 6.38 -6.09 2.35
C LYS A 109 6.97 -6.14 3.76
N GLN A 110 7.75 -5.13 4.17
CA GLN A 110 8.32 -5.04 5.50
C GLN A 110 7.24 -4.95 6.60
N SER A 111 6.16 -4.19 6.36
CA SER A 111 5.04 -4.10 7.29
C SER A 111 4.34 -5.46 7.46
N ILE A 112 4.14 -6.20 6.37
CA ILE A 112 3.55 -7.54 6.40
C ILE A 112 4.48 -8.52 7.13
N GLN A 113 5.79 -8.46 6.87
CA GLN A 113 6.78 -9.29 7.55
C GLN A 113 6.75 -9.13 9.07
N LYS A 114 6.57 -7.89 9.56
CA LYS A 114 6.49 -7.60 11.00
C LYS A 114 5.19 -8.08 11.65
N THR A 115 4.11 -8.25 10.87
CA THR A 115 2.75 -8.43 11.43
C THR A 115 2.12 -9.78 11.14
N SER A 116 2.66 -10.55 10.19
CA SER A 116 2.08 -11.82 9.74
C SER A 116 3.07 -12.96 9.80
N ARG A 117 2.66 -14.09 10.38
CA ARG A 117 3.42 -15.35 10.33
C ARG A 117 3.49 -15.98 8.94
N TYR A 118 2.61 -15.55 8.03
CA TYR A 118 2.53 -16.03 6.65
C TYR A 118 3.15 -15.04 5.65
N TYR A 119 4.09 -14.21 6.13
CA TYR A 119 4.64 -13.13 5.31
C TYR A 119 5.31 -13.63 4.03
N SER A 120 5.93 -14.81 4.04
CA SER A 120 6.60 -15.36 2.85
C SER A 120 5.60 -15.68 1.74
N GLN A 121 4.45 -16.28 2.08
CA GLN A 121 3.38 -16.53 1.10
C GLN A 121 2.80 -15.22 0.56
N TYR A 122 2.64 -14.20 1.41
CA TYR A 122 2.16 -12.89 0.96
C TYR A 122 3.19 -12.18 0.07
N GLN A 123 4.48 -12.25 0.41
CA GLN A 123 5.55 -11.70 -0.42
C GLN A 123 5.58 -12.35 -1.81
N GLU A 124 5.43 -13.67 -1.89
CA GLU A 124 5.36 -14.37 -3.18
C GLU A 124 4.18 -13.88 -4.06
N ILE A 125 3.00 -13.68 -3.45
CA ILE A 125 1.84 -13.13 -4.15
C ILE A 125 2.12 -11.70 -4.63
N ILE A 126 2.72 -10.87 -3.78
CA ILE A 126 3.08 -9.48 -4.10
C ILE A 126 4.10 -9.47 -5.25
N ASP A 127 5.14 -10.30 -5.19
CA ASP A 127 6.19 -10.38 -6.21
C ASP A 127 5.67 -10.88 -7.55
N LYS A 128 4.75 -11.84 -7.53
CA LYS A 128 4.08 -12.31 -8.75
C LYS A 128 3.24 -11.19 -9.36
N ARG A 129 2.53 -10.41 -8.53
CA ARG A 129 1.72 -9.30 -9.01
C ARG A 129 2.59 -8.13 -9.49
N TRP A 130 3.69 -7.86 -8.80
CA TRP A 130 4.70 -6.88 -9.17
C TRP A 130 5.23 -7.15 -10.56
N ARG A 131 5.73 -8.37 -10.82
CA ARG A 131 6.24 -8.78 -12.14
C ARG A 131 5.23 -8.63 -13.28
N PHE A 132 3.93 -8.71 -12.99
CA PHE A 132 2.88 -8.51 -14.00
C PHE A 132 2.60 -7.02 -14.30
N MET A 133 2.73 -6.14 -13.30
CA MET A 133 2.38 -4.71 -13.42
C MET A 133 3.59 -3.79 -13.64
N HIS A 134 4.77 -4.28 -13.30
CA HIS A 134 6.04 -3.57 -13.43
C HIS A 134 6.37 -3.29 -14.90
N SER A 135 7.11 -2.21 -15.13
CA SER A 135 7.64 -1.85 -16.44
C SER A 135 8.94 -1.04 -16.27
N ASP A 136 9.73 -0.97 -17.33
CA ASP A 136 10.96 -0.17 -17.35
C ASP A 136 10.73 1.31 -17.01
N LEU A 137 9.51 1.85 -17.24
CA LEU A 137 9.16 3.21 -16.83
C LEU A 137 9.07 3.36 -15.30
N HIS A 138 8.59 2.34 -14.59
CA HIS A 138 8.62 2.35 -13.13
C HIS A 138 10.07 2.29 -12.62
N SER A 139 10.91 1.45 -13.24
CA SER A 139 12.35 1.38 -12.96
C SER A 139 13.02 2.74 -13.13
N ALA A 140 12.80 3.39 -14.27
CA ALA A 140 13.34 4.71 -14.58
C ALA A 140 12.85 5.78 -13.61
N GLY A 141 11.54 5.80 -13.32
CA GLY A 141 10.97 6.75 -12.38
C GLY A 141 11.60 6.65 -10.99
N TYR A 142 11.84 5.42 -10.51
CA TYR A 142 12.45 5.20 -9.21
C TYR A 142 13.94 5.52 -9.20
N PHE A 143 14.69 5.02 -10.18
CA PHE A 143 16.13 5.23 -10.28
C PHE A 143 16.46 6.72 -10.35
N LEU A 144 15.74 7.47 -11.18
CA LEU A 144 15.96 8.91 -11.38
C LEU A 144 15.43 9.78 -10.24
N ASN A 145 14.87 9.18 -9.18
CA ASN A 145 14.44 9.92 -7.99
C ASN A 145 15.63 10.10 -7.03
N PRO A 146 16.20 11.32 -6.88
CA PRO A 146 17.40 11.53 -6.06
C PRO A 146 17.16 11.23 -4.57
N GLN A 147 15.91 11.34 -4.10
CA GLN A 147 15.56 11.01 -2.73
C GLN A 147 15.82 9.54 -2.43
N PHE A 148 15.51 8.66 -3.37
CA PHE A 148 15.74 7.21 -3.19
C PHE A 148 17.13 6.82 -3.63
N GLN A 149 17.63 7.36 -4.74
CA GLN A 149 18.97 7.03 -5.23
C GLN A 149 20.08 7.27 -4.19
N TYR A 150 19.96 8.34 -3.40
CA TYR A 150 21.00 8.72 -2.43
C TYR A 150 20.54 8.70 -0.98
N GLY A 151 19.25 8.52 -0.71
CA GLY A 151 18.68 8.62 0.64
C GLY A 151 18.23 7.29 1.23
N VAL A 152 18.30 6.18 0.47
CA VAL A 152 17.89 4.85 0.92
C VAL A 152 18.92 3.81 0.46
N GLU A 153 19.20 2.82 1.30
CA GLU A 153 19.98 1.64 0.92
C GLU A 153 19.05 0.63 0.22
N HIS A 154 19.40 0.27 -1.02
CA HIS A 154 18.64 -0.69 -1.82
C HIS A 154 19.32 -2.05 -1.82
N GLY A 155 18.53 -3.12 -1.98
CA GLY A 155 19.05 -4.41 -2.40
C GLY A 155 19.77 -4.31 -3.73
N SER A 156 20.83 -5.10 -3.92
CA SER A 156 21.62 -5.10 -5.16
C SER A 156 20.79 -5.48 -6.38
N ASP A 157 19.78 -6.34 -6.19
CA ASP A 157 18.79 -6.75 -7.18
C ASP A 157 17.91 -5.58 -7.64
N VAL A 158 17.35 -4.82 -6.68
CA VAL A 158 16.52 -3.64 -6.98
C VAL A 158 17.34 -2.59 -7.73
N TYR A 159 18.58 -2.36 -7.30
CA TYR A 159 19.46 -1.41 -7.97
C TYR A 159 19.78 -1.83 -9.42
N GLN A 160 20.10 -3.11 -9.63
CA GLN A 160 20.39 -3.64 -10.96
C GLN A 160 19.16 -3.57 -11.88
N GLU A 161 17.99 -3.98 -11.38
CA GLU A 161 16.72 -3.93 -12.11
C GLU A 161 16.35 -2.50 -12.52
N THR A 162 16.51 -1.54 -11.59
CA THR A 162 16.10 -0.15 -11.81
C THR A 162 17.07 0.57 -12.75
N PHE A 163 18.38 0.32 -12.64
CA PHE A 163 19.39 0.83 -13.57
C PHE A 163 19.17 0.29 -15.00
N GLU A 164 19.00 -1.02 -15.15
CA GLU A 164 18.80 -1.63 -16.48
C GLU A 164 17.48 -1.17 -17.11
N GLY A 165 16.40 -1.13 -16.34
CA GLY A 165 15.13 -0.59 -16.82
C GLY A 165 15.26 0.87 -17.27
N THR A 166 16.05 1.69 -16.56
CA THR A 166 16.30 3.08 -16.98
C THR A 166 17.02 3.15 -18.32
N LYS A 167 18.03 2.30 -18.54
CA LYS A 167 18.71 2.21 -19.83
C LYS A 167 17.74 1.80 -20.94
N ASN A 168 16.90 0.80 -20.70
CA ASN A 168 15.88 0.35 -21.67
C ASN A 168 14.92 1.47 -22.07
N VAL A 169 14.50 2.29 -21.11
CA VAL A 169 13.66 3.48 -21.40
C VAL A 169 14.40 4.45 -22.32
N ILE A 170 15.65 4.79 -22.02
CA ILE A 170 16.46 5.71 -22.85
C ILE A 170 16.58 5.18 -24.28
N LEU A 171 17.01 3.92 -24.42
CA LEU A 171 17.21 3.27 -25.72
C LEU A 171 15.91 3.17 -26.55
N ARG A 172 14.77 3.08 -25.88
CA ARG A 172 13.45 2.98 -26.53
C ARG A 172 12.88 4.35 -26.93
N LEU A 173 13.10 5.39 -26.11
CA LEU A 173 12.46 6.69 -26.30
C LEU A 173 13.30 7.65 -27.15
N GLU A 174 14.62 7.67 -26.97
CA GLU A 174 15.52 8.50 -27.77
C GLU A 174 15.87 7.77 -29.07
N ARG A 175 15.77 8.43 -30.22
CA ARG A 175 16.03 7.83 -31.54
C ARG A 175 17.43 8.14 -32.04
N ASN A 176 18.00 9.28 -31.63
CA ASN A 176 19.33 9.68 -32.04
C ASN A 176 20.38 8.95 -31.21
N MET A 177 21.30 8.23 -31.87
CA MET A 177 22.33 7.45 -31.19
C MET A 177 23.31 8.30 -30.36
N ASP A 178 23.67 9.50 -30.83
CA ASP A 178 24.56 10.38 -30.09
C ASP A 178 23.88 10.89 -28.81
N ASP A 179 22.59 11.21 -28.87
CA ASP A 179 21.84 11.66 -27.70
C ASP A 179 21.53 10.51 -26.73
N GLN A 180 21.32 9.29 -27.24
CA GLN A 180 21.29 8.07 -26.40
C GLN A 180 22.60 7.91 -25.62
N ILE A 181 23.76 8.00 -26.29
CA ILE A 181 25.07 7.86 -25.66
C ILE A 181 25.27 8.95 -24.58
N LYS A 182 24.92 10.21 -24.88
CA LYS A 182 24.98 11.29 -23.88
C LYS A 182 24.09 11.02 -22.67
N ALA A 183 22.87 10.53 -22.89
CA ALA A 183 21.94 10.21 -21.82
C ALA A 183 22.45 9.04 -20.95
N LEU A 184 23.00 7.99 -21.57
CA LEU A 184 23.60 6.85 -20.85
C LEU A 184 24.83 7.27 -20.04
N ASN A 185 25.71 8.12 -20.58
CA ASN A 185 26.84 8.67 -19.83
C ASN A 185 26.37 9.52 -18.65
N SER A 186 25.36 10.37 -18.86
CA SER A 186 24.76 11.18 -17.80
C SER A 186 24.12 10.32 -16.70
N LEU A 187 23.57 9.16 -17.06
CA LEU A 187 23.00 8.21 -16.11
C LEU A 187 24.07 7.63 -15.17
N VAL A 188 25.28 7.37 -15.68
CA VAL A 188 26.43 6.92 -14.87
C VAL A 188 26.88 8.04 -13.92
N LEU A 189 27.01 9.27 -14.42
CA LEU A 189 27.36 10.43 -13.59
C LEU A 189 26.32 10.67 -12.48
N PHE A 190 25.04 10.55 -12.80
CA PHE A 190 23.97 10.63 -11.81
C PHE A 190 24.12 9.50 -10.78
N LYS A 191 24.31 8.26 -11.23
CA LYS A 191 24.54 7.11 -10.35
C LYS A 191 25.66 7.36 -9.35
N ASP A 192 26.82 7.77 -9.84
CA ASP A 192 28.04 7.91 -9.04
C ASP A 192 28.09 9.22 -8.24
N LYS A 193 27.05 10.06 -8.40
CA LYS A 193 26.94 11.37 -7.75
C LYS A 193 28.13 12.27 -8.11
N ASP A 194 28.48 12.28 -9.39
CA ASP A 194 29.63 13.01 -9.91
C ASP A 194 29.23 14.34 -10.57
N GLU A 195 30.24 15.17 -10.81
CA GLU A 195 30.12 16.47 -11.49
C GLU A 195 29.01 17.37 -10.90
N THR A 196 28.05 17.77 -11.74
CA THR A 196 26.95 18.66 -11.36
C THR A 196 26.00 18.02 -10.33
N PHE A 197 25.95 16.68 -10.27
CA PHE A 197 25.15 15.95 -9.27
C PHE A 197 25.82 15.90 -7.89
N ALA A 198 27.14 16.11 -7.82
CA ALA A 198 27.91 16.18 -6.57
C ALA A 198 27.72 17.50 -5.81
N THR A 199 27.21 18.55 -6.46
CA THR A 199 27.22 19.91 -5.91
C THR A 199 26.42 20.03 -4.60
N PRO A 200 26.86 20.85 -3.62
CA PRO A 200 26.10 21.08 -2.39
C PRO A 200 24.67 21.59 -2.65
N GLN A 201 24.46 22.33 -3.74
CA GLN A 201 23.16 22.79 -4.20
C GLN A 201 22.28 21.61 -4.63
N ALA A 202 22.78 20.71 -5.49
CA ALA A 202 22.05 19.52 -5.89
C ALA A 202 21.66 18.67 -4.66
N GLN A 203 22.62 18.44 -3.74
CA GLN A 203 22.41 17.67 -2.53
C GLN A 203 21.31 18.24 -1.61
N ARG A 204 21.28 19.58 -1.44
CA ARG A 204 20.25 20.25 -0.63
C ARG A 204 18.85 20.15 -1.23
N VAL A 205 18.77 19.93 -2.53
CA VAL A 205 17.51 19.91 -3.26
C VAL A 205 16.99 18.48 -3.39
N TRP A 206 17.78 17.42 -3.18
CA TRP A 206 17.29 16.02 -3.20
C TRP A 206 16.13 15.71 -2.26
N SER A 207 16.20 16.18 -1.01
CA SER A 207 15.10 16.02 -0.04
C SER A 207 13.92 16.96 -0.29
N ARG A 208 14.11 17.96 -1.16
CA ARG A 208 13.15 19.03 -1.49
C ARG A 208 12.56 18.92 -2.89
N MET A 209 13.16 18.14 -3.79
CA MET A 209 12.64 17.73 -5.11
C MET A 209 11.52 16.70 -4.95
N ASN A 210 10.71 16.90 -3.93
CA ASN A 210 9.42 16.29 -3.78
C ASN A 210 8.42 17.18 -4.53
N PRO A 211 7.61 16.63 -5.44
CA PRO A 211 6.32 17.21 -5.78
C PRO A 211 5.36 17.31 -4.58
N GLY A 212 5.71 16.82 -3.38
CA GLY A 212 5.26 17.48 -2.15
C GLY A 212 5.32 16.61 -0.91
N LYS A 213 5.66 17.26 0.20
CA LYS A 213 5.65 16.79 1.60
C LYS A 213 4.60 15.69 1.86
N TYR A 214 5.07 14.52 2.29
CA TYR A 214 4.21 13.48 2.87
C TYR A 214 3.98 13.79 4.35
N ASN A 215 2.78 14.22 4.72
CA ASN A 215 2.29 14.04 6.08
C ASN A 215 1.73 12.61 6.18
N PHE A 216 2.44 11.74 6.89
CA PHE A 216 2.02 10.36 7.20
C PHE A 216 0.83 10.27 8.19
N PHE A 217 -0.04 11.28 8.21
CA PHE A 217 -1.26 11.30 9.00
C PHE A 217 -2.43 11.63 8.10
N ILE A 218 -2.92 10.62 7.36
CA ILE A 218 -4.29 10.65 6.87
C ILE A 218 -4.94 9.39 7.45
N SER A 219 -5.75 9.62 8.49
CA SER A 219 -6.70 8.66 9.01
C SER A 219 -7.56 8.11 7.86
N LEU A 220 -7.73 6.79 7.85
CA LEU A 220 -8.65 6.08 6.96
C LEU A 220 -10.08 6.60 7.04
#